data_AF-A0A917NR50-F1
#
_entry.id   AF-A0A917NR50-F1
#
_cell.length_a   1.000
_cell.length_b   1.000
_cell.length_c   1.000
_cell.angle_alpha   90.00
_cell.angle_beta   90.00
_cell.angle_gamma   90.00
#
_symmetry.space_group_name_H-M   'P 1'
#
loop_
_entity.id
_entity.type
_entity.pdbx_description
1 polymer ?
#
loop_
_entity_poly.entity_id
_entity_poly.type
_entity_poly.pdbx_seq_one_letter_code
_entity_poly.pdbx_strand_id
1 'polypeptide(L)'
;MTGKSEHDDSEREFDYRWARDAPHKEPSARARMLAARWKENPPEPVPFRGEPEASGPRRSSWISTALVLGCVAAIILLLGYTRFQAPY
;
A
#
# COMPACT_ATOMS: atom_id res chain seq x y z
N MET A 1 6.87 -24.87 -12.72
CA MET A 1 7.02 -24.65 -11.27
C MET A 1 7.64 -23.28 -11.05
N THR A 2 6.92 -22.41 -10.34
CA THR A 2 7.33 -21.07 -9.91
C THR A 2 8.22 -21.17 -8.66
N GLY A 3 9.21 -20.29 -8.53
CA GLY A 3 10.01 -20.07 -7.31
C GLY A 3 11.45 -19.75 -7.67
N LYS A 4 12.11 -18.71 -7.16
CA LYS A 4 11.84 -17.85 -6.02
C LYS A 4 12.74 -16.62 -6.16
N SER A 5 12.16 -15.43 -6.21
CA SER A 5 12.85 -14.14 -6.12
C SER A 5 13.35 -13.94 -4.69
N GLU A 6 14.62 -14.22 -4.41
CA GLU A 6 15.16 -14.03 -3.04
C GLU A 6 16.69 -13.86 -3.02
N HIS A 7 17.23 -13.12 -3.98
CA HIS A 7 18.56 -12.52 -3.81
C HIS A 7 18.37 -11.00 -3.79
N ASP A 8 18.84 -10.38 -2.72
CA ASP A 8 19.09 -8.93 -2.53
C ASP A 8 18.13 -8.12 -1.64
N ASP A 9 17.35 -8.77 -0.76
CA ASP A 9 16.53 -8.05 0.25
C ASP A 9 16.98 -8.32 1.71
N SER A 10 18.18 -8.90 1.90
CA SER A 10 18.59 -9.49 3.19
C SER A 10 19.77 -8.83 3.90
N GLU A 11 20.42 -7.78 3.38
CA GLU A 11 21.68 -7.33 3.99
C GLU A 11 21.97 -5.82 3.84
N ARG A 12 20.98 -4.99 4.17
CA ARG A 12 21.28 -3.65 4.68
C ARG A 12 20.78 -3.52 6.10
N GLU A 13 21.20 -4.44 6.95
CA GLU A 13 21.27 -4.17 8.38
C GLU A 13 22.39 -3.15 8.57
N PHE A 14 22.08 -1.87 8.33
CA PHE A 14 22.99 -0.78 8.63
C PHE A 14 23.45 -0.97 10.06
N ASP A 15 24.76 -1.09 10.29
CA ASP A 15 25.31 -1.38 11.61
C ASP A 15 24.91 -0.27 12.59
N TYR A 16 23.82 -0.53 13.32
CA TYR A 16 23.27 0.39 14.30
C TYR A 16 24.30 0.72 15.38
N ARG A 17 25.29 -0.15 15.62
CA ARG A 17 26.36 0.10 16.59
C ARG A 17 27.33 1.14 16.03
N TRP A 18 27.72 1.03 14.77
CA TRP A 18 28.55 2.04 14.09
C TRP A 18 27.89 3.43 14.11
N ALA A 19 26.60 3.54 13.80
CA ALA A 19 25.87 4.81 13.86
C ALA A 19 25.67 5.32 15.30
N ARG A 20 25.54 4.41 16.27
CA ARG A 20 25.38 4.77 17.69
C ARG A 20 26.68 5.29 18.29
N ASP A 21 27.80 4.68 17.95
CA ASP A 21 29.10 4.90 18.57
C ASP A 21 29.91 6.02 17.87
N ALA A 22 29.35 6.63 16.82
CA ALA A 22 29.92 7.80 16.15
C ALA A 22 30.13 8.98 17.13
N PRO A 23 31.36 9.54 17.25
CA PRO A 23 31.66 10.66 18.16
C PRO A 23 30.87 11.94 17.84
N HIS A 24 30.52 12.13 16.56
CA HIS A 24 29.80 13.30 16.09
C HIS A 24 28.55 12.87 15.34
N LYS A 25 27.39 13.25 15.89
CA LYS A 25 26.08 13.06 15.26
C LYS A 25 25.58 14.40 14.80
N GLU A 26 25.94 14.77 13.59
CA GLU A 26 25.34 15.96 13.00
C GLU A 26 23.89 15.67 12.63
N PRO A 27 22.95 16.57 12.96
CA PRO A 27 21.58 16.44 12.50
C PRO A 27 21.57 16.42 10.97
N SER A 28 20.77 15.49 10.42
CA SER A 28 20.60 15.36 8.97
C SER A 28 20.21 16.71 8.37
N ALA A 29 20.60 16.96 7.13
CA ALA A 29 20.30 18.24 6.46
C ALA A 29 18.80 18.61 6.58
N ARG A 30 17.92 17.61 6.50
CA ARG A 30 16.48 17.75 6.71
C ARG A 30 16.10 18.16 8.14
N ALA A 31 16.74 17.58 9.15
CA ALA A 31 16.52 17.97 10.55
C ALA A 31 16.91 19.43 10.80
N ARG A 32 18.00 19.90 10.17
CA ARG A 32 18.41 21.32 10.22
C ARG A 32 17.40 22.25 9.53
N MET A 33 16.88 21.85 8.37
CA MET A 33 15.84 22.62 7.66
C MET A 33 14.53 22.69 8.45
N LEU A 34 14.12 21.58 9.08
CA LEU A 34 12.93 21.57 9.93
C LEU A 34 13.13 22.44 11.18
N ALA A 35 14.29 22.38 11.82
CA ALA A 35 14.61 23.25 12.95
C ALA A 35 14.52 24.75 12.57
N ALA A 36 14.99 25.11 11.37
CA ALA A 36 14.84 26.47 10.84
C ALA A 36 13.36 26.84 10.60
N ARG A 37 12.58 25.96 9.96
CA ARG A 37 11.14 26.17 9.70
C ARG A 37 10.31 26.26 10.99
N TRP A 38 10.60 25.41 11.97
CA TRP A 38 9.86 25.32 13.23
C TRP A 38 10.20 26.42 14.23
N LYS A 39 11.32 27.13 14.04
CA LYS A 39 11.64 28.34 14.79
C LYS A 39 10.59 29.44 14.59
N GLU A 40 10.03 29.52 13.38
CA GLU A 40 9.05 30.55 13.00
C GLU A 40 7.61 30.03 13.06
N ASN A 41 7.40 28.74 12.75
CA ASN A 41 6.08 28.13 12.77
C ASN A 41 6.15 26.71 13.36
N PRO A 42 5.94 26.55 14.68
CA PRO A 42 6.02 25.25 15.32
C PRO A 42 4.92 24.33 14.79
N PRO A 43 5.20 23.02 14.62
CA PRO A 43 4.20 22.06 14.19
C PRO A 43 3.15 21.87 15.29
N GLU A 44 1.90 21.59 14.90
CA GLU A 44 0.87 21.24 15.86
C GLU A 44 1.23 19.94 16.62
N PRO A 45 0.78 19.78 17.87
CA PRO A 45 1.02 18.57 18.64
C PRO A 45 0.42 17.36 17.94
N VAL A 46 1.27 16.51 17.36
CA VAL A 46 0.88 15.23 16.81
C VAL A 46 1.13 14.12 17.83
N PRO A 47 0.24 13.13 17.96
CA PRO A 47 0.48 12.00 18.85
C PRO A 47 1.74 11.23 18.40
N PHE A 48 2.52 10.72 19.37
CA PHE A 48 3.78 9.99 19.11
C PHE A 48 3.60 8.79 18.18
N ARG A 49 2.40 8.23 18.17
CA ARG A 49 1.89 7.44 17.06
C ARG A 49 0.79 8.26 16.41
N GLY A 50 1.02 8.73 15.19
CA GLY A 50 -0.08 9.20 14.36
C GLY A 50 -1.15 8.12 14.36
N GLU A 51 -2.38 8.46 14.73
CA GLU A 51 -3.50 7.58 14.42
C GLU A 51 -3.37 7.28 12.91
N PRO A 52 -3.45 6.01 12.48
CA PRO A 52 -3.47 5.73 11.06
C PRO A 52 -4.59 6.61 10.50
N GLU A 53 -4.26 7.53 9.57
CA GLU A 53 -5.28 8.31 8.87
C GLU A 53 -6.34 7.30 8.47
N ALA A 54 -7.55 7.47 8.99
CA ALA A 54 -8.61 6.49 8.89
C ALA A 54 -8.65 6.04 7.44
N SER A 55 -8.14 4.84 7.18
CA SER A 55 -8.03 4.32 5.82
C SER A 55 -9.46 4.33 5.33
N GLY A 56 -9.77 5.28 4.44
CA GLY A 56 -11.14 5.54 4.03
C GLY A 56 -11.80 4.21 3.65
N PRO A 57 -13.13 4.07 3.84
CA PRO A 57 -13.80 2.79 3.62
C PRO A 57 -13.29 2.21 2.30
N ARG A 58 -12.88 0.93 2.29
CA ARG A 58 -12.47 0.17 1.10
C ARG A 58 -13.66 0.05 0.14
N ARG A 59 -14.16 1.18 -0.36
CA ARG A 59 -15.10 1.26 -1.47
C ARG A 59 -14.26 0.80 -2.66
N SER A 60 -14.62 -0.31 -3.28
CA SER A 60 -13.91 -0.95 -4.41
C SER A 60 -12.94 -2.07 -4.03
N SER A 61 -13.48 -3.17 -3.47
CA SER A 61 -12.87 -4.49 -3.67
C SER A 61 -13.82 -5.49 -4.36
N TRP A 62 -15.09 -5.14 -4.55
CA TRP A 62 -16.13 -6.07 -5.03
C TRP A 62 -16.64 -5.73 -6.43
N ILE A 63 -16.24 -4.59 -7.00
CA ILE A 63 -16.69 -4.16 -8.33
C ILE A 63 -16.27 -5.16 -9.40
N SER A 64 -14.99 -5.60 -9.37
CA SER A 64 -14.49 -6.61 -10.30
C SER A 64 -15.23 -7.94 -10.13
N THR A 65 -15.50 -8.36 -8.89
CA THR A 65 -16.25 -9.59 -8.62
C THR A 65 -17.67 -9.51 -9.14
N ALA A 66 -18.38 -8.40 -8.91
CA ALA A 66 -19.74 -8.20 -9.39
C ALA A 66 -19.80 -8.18 -10.93
N LEU A 67 -18.83 -7.53 -11.59
CA LEU A 67 -18.74 -7.49 -13.05
C LEU A 67 -18.54 -8.89 -13.64
N VAL A 68 -17.62 -9.68 -13.07
CA VAL A 68 -17.35 -11.05 -13.52
C VAL A 68 -18.59 -11.93 -13.35
N LEU A 69 -19.25 -11.88 -12.20
CA LEU A 69 -20.48 -12.65 -11.97
C LEU A 69 -21.60 -12.23 -12.93
N GLY A 70 -21.74 -10.94 -13.21
CA GLY A 70 -22.69 -10.42 -14.20
C GLY A 70 -22.43 -10.96 -15.60
N CYS A 71 -21.16 -10.93 -16.07
CA CYS A 71 -20.79 -11.48 -17.37
C CYS A 71 -21.04 -12.99 -17.47
N VAL A 72 -20.68 -13.76 -16.43
CA VAL A 72 -20.90 -15.20 -16.40
C VAL A 72 -22.40 -15.53 -16.46
N ALA A 73 -23.22 -14.84 -15.66
CA ALA A 73 -24.67 -15.03 -15.66
C ALA A 73 -25.28 -14.69 -17.03
N ALA A 74 -24.83 -13.60 -17.67
CA ALA A 74 -25.30 -13.21 -19.00
C ALA A 74 -24.96 -14.26 -20.07
N ILE A 75 -23.75 -14.83 -20.06
CA ILE A 75 -23.34 -15.89 -20.98
C ILE A 75 -24.18 -17.15 -20.77
N ILE A 76 -24.40 -17.58 -19.53
CA ILE A 76 -25.23 -18.74 -19.20
C ILE A 76 -26.66 -18.52 -19.71
N LEU A 77 -27.25 -17.36 -19.46
CA LEU A 77 -28.60 -17.03 -19.93
C LEU A 77 -28.67 -16.98 -21.46
N LEU A 78 -27.67 -16.41 -22.14
CA LEU A 78 -27.64 -16.33 -23.60
C LEU A 78 -27.50 -17.73 -24.24
N LEU A 79 -26.63 -18.58 -23.71
CA LEU A 79 -26.49 -19.97 -24.16
C LEU A 79 -27.75 -20.79 -23.86
N GLY A 80 -28.37 -20.59 -22.69
CA GLY A 80 -29.64 -21.22 -22.35
C GLY A 80 -30.77 -20.77 -23.28
N TYR A 81 -30.84 -19.47 -23.57
CA TYR A 81 -31.85 -18.89 -24.46
C TYR A 81 -31.70 -19.37 -25.91
N THR A 82 -30.47 -19.43 -26.43
CA THR A 82 -30.21 -19.97 -27.78
C THR A 82 -30.53 -21.46 -27.89
N ARG A 83 -30.26 -22.26 -26.85
CA ARG A 83 -30.70 -23.66 -26.77
C ARG A 83 -32.22 -23.79 -26.73
N PHE A 84 -32.92 -22.91 -26.00
CA PHE A 84 -34.38 -22.87 -25.97
C PHE A 84 -34.99 -22.48 -27.32
N GLN A 85 -34.34 -21.58 -28.07
CA GLN A 85 -34.76 -21.13 -29.39
C GLN A 85 -34.36 -22.08 -30.53
N ALA A 86 -33.61 -23.13 -30.25
CA ALA A 86 -33.31 -24.20 -31.20
C ALA A 86 -34.09 -25.48 -30.86
N PRO A 87 -35.42 -25.53 -31.08
CA PRO A 87 -36.21 -26.73 -30.86
C PRO A 87 -36.24 -27.61 -32.12
N TYR A 88 -35.10 -28.04 -32.66
CA TYR A 88 -35.03 -29.07 -33.70
C TYR A 88 -33.71 -29.84 -33.65
#